data_AF-A0A453G6B2-F1
#
_entry.id   AF-A0A453G6B2-F1
#
_cell.length_a   1.000
_cell.length_b   1.000
_cell.length_c   1.000
_cell.angle_alpha   90.00
_cell.angle_beta   90.00
_cell.angle_gamma   90.00
#
_symmetry.space_group_name_H-M   'P 1'
#
loop_
_entity.id
_entity.type
_entity.pdbx_description
1 polymer ?
#
loop_
_entity_poly.entity_id
_entity_poly.type
_entity_poly.pdbx_seq_one_letter_code
_entity_poly.pdbx_strand_id
1 'polypeptide(L)' 'MIRAENNRSIGLKKTLVFYSGKAPKGVRSSWIMNEYRLPTADTDRY' A
#
# COMPACT_ATOMS: atom_id res chain seq x y z
N MET A 1 -5.53 5.93 -4.26
CA MET A 1 -6.29 6.51 -3.14
C MET A 1 -7.62 5.80 -3.09
N ILE A 2 -8.06 5.35 -1.91
CA ILE A 2 -9.38 4.75 -1.71
C ILE A 2 -10.32 5.87 -1.27
N ARG A 3 -11.47 5.97 -1.92
CA ARG A 3 -12.49 6.99 -1.65
C ARG A 3 -13.83 6.35 -1.32
N ALA A 4 -14.56 6.98 -0.42
CA ALA A 4 -15.97 6.68 -0.17
C ALA A 4 -16.87 7.32 -1.26
N GLU A 5 -18.15 6.99 -1.26
CA GLU A 5 -19.14 7.49 -2.24
C GLU A 5 -19.25 9.02 -2.25
N ASN A 6 -19.05 9.67 -1.10
CA ASN A 6 -19.00 11.13 -0.97
C ASN A 6 -17.64 11.74 -1.38
N ASN A 7 -16.80 11.00 -2.10
CA ASN A 7 -15.46 11.38 -2.55
C ASN A 7 -14.46 11.68 -1.41
N ARG A 8 -14.80 11.40 -0.15
CA ARG A 8 -13.89 11.50 1.00
C ARG A 8 -12.79 10.46 0.87
N SER A 9 -11.53 10.89 1.02
CA SER A 9 -10.39 9.96 1.10
C SER A 9 -10.48 9.15 2.40
N ILE A 10 -10.50 7.83 2.27
CA ILE A 10 -10.58 6.91 3.41
C ILE A 10 -9.33 6.03 3.56
N GLY A 11 -8.37 6.18 2.66
CA GLY A 11 -7.07 5.52 2.80
C GLY A 11 -6.26 5.46 1.51
N LEU A 12 -5.11 4.80 1.60
CA LEU A 12 -4.25 4.49 0.47
C LEU A 12 -4.09 2.98 0.35
N LYS A 13 -3.98 2.51 -0.89
CA LYS A 13 -3.58 1.14 -1.23
C LYS A 13 -2.29 1.22 -2.03
N LYS A 14 -1.26 0.50 -1.57
CA LYS A 14 -0.02 0.28 -2.32
C LYS A 14 0.11 -1.20 -2.62
N THR A 15 0.31 -1.54 -3.89
CA THR A 15 0.57 -2.92 -4.31
C THR A 15 2.07 -3.13 -4.41
N LEU A 16 2.55 -4.19 -3.76
CA LEU A 16 3.95 -4.57 -3.68
C LEU A 16 4.12 -5.96 -4.28
N VAL A 17 5.29 -6.21 -4.86
CA VAL A 17 5.69 -7.54 -5.36
C VAL A 17 6.95 -7.94 -4.62
N PHE A 18 7.02 -9.18 -4.16
CA PHE A 18 8.23 -9.68 -3.53
C PHE A 18 9.26 -10.13 -4.57
N TYR A 19 10.52 -9.72 -4.35
CA TYR A 19 11.68 -10.15 -5.12
C TYR A 19 12.63 -10.90 -4.20
N SER A 20 13.05 -12.11 -4.58
CA SER A 20 14.06 -12.87 -3.83
C SER A 20 15.47 -12.40 -4.18
N GLY A 21 16.35 -12.34 -3.18
CA GLY A 21 17.72 -11.86 -3.34
C GLY A 21 17.91 -10.36 -3.08
N LYS A 22 19.05 -9.81 -3.49
CA LYS A 22 19.44 -8.42 -3.18
C LYS A 22 19.06 -7.47 -4.33
N ALA A 23 18.49 -6.31 -3.98
CA ALA A 23 18.25 -5.24 -4.94
C ALA A 23 19.56 -4.75 -5.60
N PRO A 24 19.54 -4.36 -6.89
CA PRO A 24 18.40 -4.36 -7.82
C PRO A 24 18.22 -5.68 -8.58
N LYS A 25 19.09 -6.69 -8.39
CA LYS A 25 19.15 -7.93 -9.19
C LYS A 25 18.26 -9.06 -8.65
N GLY A 26 17.26 -8.74 -7.84
CA GLY A 26 16.36 -9.75 -7.27
C GLY A 26 15.51 -10.42 -8.35
N VAL A 27 15.09 -11.66 -8.11
CA VAL A 27 14.19 -12.40 -9.00
C VAL A 27 12.75 -12.15 -8.56
N ARG A 28 11.91 -11.67 -9.50
CA ARG A 28 10.49 -11.44 -9.25
C ARG A 28 9.81 -12.76 -8.89
N SER A 29 8.99 -12.75 -7.83
CA SER A 29 8.11 -13.86 -7.49
C SER A 29 6.64 -13.57 -7.85
N SER A 30 5.78 -14.57 -7.70
CA SER A 30 4.32 -14.40 -7.82
C SER A 30 3.66 -13.80 -6.56
N TRP A 31 4.42 -13.56 -5.49
CA TRP A 31 3.88 -13.04 -4.25
C TRP A 31 3.54 -11.55 -4.36
N ILE A 32 2.27 -11.24 -4.12
CA ILE A 32 1.71 -9.89 -4.13
C ILE A 32 1.28 -9.52 -2.72
N MET A 33 1.66 -8.32 -2.27
CA MET A 33 1.18 -7.74 -1.02
C MET A 33 0.39 -6.46 -1.32
N ASN A 34 -0.77 -6.32 -0.68
CA ASN A 34 -1.55 -5.10 -0.70
C ASN A 34 -1.41 -4.42 0.66
N GLU A 35 -0.67 -3.32 0.72
CA GLU A 35 -0.52 -2.50 1.91
C GLU A 35 -1.61 -1.43 1.93
N TYR A 36 -2.37 -1.36 3.03
CA TYR A 36 -3.42 -0.37 3.24
C TYR A 36 -3.01 0.58 4.36
N ARG A 37 -3.12 1.89 4.12
CA ARG A 37 -2.78 2.93 5.10
C ARG A 37 -3.98 3.84 5.35
N LEU A 38 -4.16 4.21 6.61
CA LEU A 38 -5.11 5.27 6.98
C LEU A 38 -4.65 6.63 6.43
N PRO A 39 -5.59 7.56 6.16
CA PRO A 39 -5.24 8.95 5.89
C PRO A 39 -4.47 9.56 7.08
N THR A 40 -3.48 10.40 6.80
CA THR A 40 -2.65 11.04 7.84
C THR A 40 -3.48 11.74 8.92
N ALA A 41 -4.57 12.41 8.52
CA ALA A 41 -5.49 13.09 9.44
C ALA A 41 -6.17 12.16 10.46
N ASP A 42 -6.28 10.87 10.16
CA ASP A 42 -6.85 9.87 11.07
C ASP A 42 -5.77 9.18 11.91
N THR A 43 -4.52 9.16 11.44
CA THR A 43 -3.37 8.61 12.18
C THR A 43 -2.95 9.52 13.33
N ASP A 44 -3.02 10.85 13.17
CA ASP A 44 -2.64 11.83 14.19
C ASP A 44 -3.69 11.98 15.33
N ARG A 45 -4.81 11.25 15.25
CA ARG A 45 -5.89 11.28 16.26
C ARG A 45 -5.72 10.24 17.37
N TYR A 46 -4.66 9.44 17.33
CA TYR A 46 -4.35 8.40 18.32
C TYR A 46 -3.00 8.64 18.97
#